data_AF-A0A0K2J8D0-F1
#
_entry.id   AF-A0A0K2J8D0-F1
#
_cell.length_a   1.000
_cell.length_b   1.000
_cell.length_c   1.000
_cell.angle_alpha   90.00
_cell.angle_beta   90.00
_cell.angle_gamma   90.00
#
_symmetry.space_group_name_H-M   'P 1'
#
loop_
_entity.id
_entity.type
_entity.pdbx_description
1 polymer ?
#
loop_
_entity_poly.entity_id
_entity_poly.type
_entity_poly.pdbx_seq_one_letter_code
_entity_poly.pdbx_strand_id
1 'polypeptide(L)'
;MKIEKTLKKGLLVLASAALMGMTLFAGETKTYPKDGKGNQILGYKSLENSYGISTSFEGNTVYVNRGGAPLERVFGAGETETEKAEVMKNNKVIINGGVLATNGVWEKDKSIRGGSVYGAAGQATLVSDNTVIIRGNSNVQGNVYGGYSHRGSVINNKIIIEGTPKFGAGTVLFGGRGSRNVNLKDGKVAPFDVVTGNALEIKTKNVIVKDVKNFEKFIFAVAVNQVKSNDKLLVLTNTEGVELQKPEIVKVSGKAQISDEEKDKILKEKNKDINVNIDVILQGKPSKDIKNLKVVLINAEGGLKLDKLPEDISRTEKGYKYQIKFQKDTKNLYAIINAQLVK
;
A
#
# COMPACT_ATOMS: atom_id res chain seq x y z
N MET A 1 -7.10 -1.39 71.16
CA MET A 1 -8.17 -1.37 70.13
C MET A 1 -7.53 -0.84 68.85
N LYS A 2 -7.12 -1.72 67.92
CA LYS A 2 -7.62 -1.84 66.53
C LYS A 2 -7.62 -0.49 65.75
N ILE A 3 -7.15 -0.31 64.51
CA ILE A 3 -6.73 -1.14 63.37
C ILE A 3 -6.30 -0.12 62.27
N GLU A 4 -5.28 -0.45 61.44
CA GLU A 4 -5.04 -0.11 60.00
C GLU A 4 -5.31 1.33 59.48
N LYS A 5 -4.57 1.92 58.52
CA LYS A 5 -4.15 1.35 57.22
C LYS A 5 -3.20 2.33 56.51
N THR A 6 -2.07 1.81 56.06
CA THR A 6 -1.11 2.44 55.15
C THR A 6 -1.66 2.48 53.71
N LEU A 7 -1.60 3.64 53.04
CA LEU A 7 -1.87 3.76 51.60
C LEU A 7 -0.70 4.42 50.86
N LYS A 8 0.08 3.53 50.22
CA LYS A 8 0.76 3.60 48.91
C LYS A 8 1.04 4.96 48.24
N LYS A 9 2.35 5.12 47.97
CA LYS A 9 3.04 5.34 46.66
C LYS A 9 2.63 6.52 45.77
N GLY A 10 3.65 7.33 45.44
CA GLY A 10 3.66 8.18 44.24
C GLY A 10 5.01 8.88 44.03
N LEU A 11 6.13 8.15 44.08
CA LEU A 11 7.44 8.71 43.77
C LEU A 11 7.53 8.97 42.25
N LEU A 12 7.81 10.23 41.91
CA LEU A 12 8.16 10.68 40.57
C LEU A 12 9.24 9.78 39.95
N VAL A 13 8.98 9.25 38.76
CA VAL A 13 10.04 8.90 37.80
C VAL A 13 9.77 9.69 36.53
N LEU A 14 10.61 10.70 36.34
CA LEU A 14 10.81 11.43 35.09
C LEU A 14 11.24 10.42 34.01
N ALA A 15 10.31 10.01 33.16
CA ALA A 15 10.66 9.51 31.83
C ALA A 15 10.67 10.73 30.91
N SER A 16 11.86 11.22 30.62
CA SER A 16 12.19 12.16 29.55
C SER A 16 11.73 11.58 28.20
N ALA A 17 10.46 11.78 27.87
CA ALA A 17 9.97 11.70 26.51
C ALA A 17 10.30 13.04 25.85
N ALA A 18 11.25 13.03 24.91
CA ALA A 18 11.41 14.09 23.94
C ALA A 18 10.13 14.12 23.07
N LEU A 19 9.08 14.77 23.56
CA LEU A 19 7.93 15.19 22.76
C LEU A 19 8.35 16.43 21.96
N MET A 20 9.22 16.24 20.96
CA MET A 20 9.44 17.29 19.97
C MET A 20 8.22 17.30 19.04
N GLY A 21 7.30 18.22 19.33
CA GLY A 21 6.44 18.90 18.35
C GLY A 21 5.77 18.05 17.28
N MET A 22 4.92 17.10 17.67
CA MET A 22 3.84 16.67 16.77
C MET A 22 2.68 17.65 16.94
N THR A 23 2.64 18.70 16.12
CA THR A 23 1.38 19.40 15.85
C THR A 23 0.44 18.36 15.24
N LEU A 24 -0.51 17.84 16.03
CA LEU A 24 -1.63 17.07 15.50
C LEU A 24 -2.49 18.04 14.68
N PHE A 25 -2.20 18.19 13.39
CA PHE A 25 -3.22 18.64 12.46
C PHE A 25 -4.21 17.48 12.33
N ALA A 26 -5.36 17.59 13.00
CA ALA A 26 -6.47 16.68 12.76
C ALA A 26 -6.95 16.93 11.32
N GLY A 27 -6.52 16.10 10.39
CA GLY A 27 -6.94 16.23 8.99
C GLY A 27 -8.45 16.02 8.82
N GLU A 28 -8.95 16.38 7.64
CA GLU A 28 -10.38 16.32 7.35
C GLU A 28 -10.88 14.88 7.27
N THR A 29 -12.14 14.65 7.64
CA THR A 29 -12.80 13.33 7.49
C THR A 29 -14.02 13.45 6.60
N LYS A 30 -14.11 12.61 5.56
CA LYS A 30 -15.27 12.51 4.66
C LYS A 30 -15.73 11.07 4.51
N THR A 31 -17.04 10.86 4.49
CA THR A 31 -17.69 9.54 4.45
C THR A 31 -18.71 9.47 3.32
N TYR A 32 -18.44 8.66 2.30
CA TYR A 32 -19.40 8.35 1.25
C TYR A 32 -20.25 7.12 1.63
N PRO A 33 -21.58 7.14 1.37
CA PRO A 33 -22.38 8.20 0.73
C PRO A 33 -22.93 9.28 1.67
N LYS A 34 -22.62 9.25 2.97
CA LYS A 34 -23.21 10.13 3.99
C LYS A 34 -22.99 11.63 3.70
N ASP A 35 -21.76 12.03 3.39
CA ASP A 35 -21.33 13.43 3.33
C ASP A 35 -21.41 14.01 1.90
N GLY A 36 -22.22 13.42 1.02
CA GLY A 36 -22.57 13.99 -0.29
C GLY A 36 -22.37 13.07 -1.49
N LYS A 37 -22.80 13.56 -2.67
CA LYS A 37 -22.63 12.87 -3.96
C LYS A 37 -21.15 12.92 -4.39
N GLY A 38 -20.71 11.90 -5.11
CA GLY A 38 -19.34 11.80 -5.65
C GLY A 38 -19.03 12.79 -6.77
N ASN A 39 -19.47 14.05 -6.71
CA ASN A 39 -19.13 15.07 -7.72
C ASN A 39 -18.30 16.17 -7.08
N GLN A 40 -17.20 15.81 -6.41
CA GLN A 40 -16.22 16.79 -5.96
C GLN A 40 -15.12 16.87 -7.02
N ILE A 41 -14.85 18.09 -7.51
CA ILE A 41 -13.78 18.34 -8.48
C ILE A 41 -12.45 18.05 -7.76
N LEU A 42 -11.88 16.89 -8.04
CA LEU A 42 -10.61 16.43 -7.49
C LEU A 42 -9.77 15.95 -8.65
N GLY A 43 -8.64 16.62 -8.90
CA GLY A 43 -7.87 16.48 -10.13
C GLY A 43 -8.22 17.54 -11.19
N TYR A 44 -7.37 17.60 -12.22
CA TYR A 44 -7.17 18.71 -13.17
C TYR A 44 -8.34 19.01 -14.13
N LYS A 45 -9.50 18.35 -13.96
CA LYS A 45 -10.78 18.59 -14.65
C LYS A 45 -11.90 18.10 -13.73
N SER A 46 -13.12 18.62 -13.88
CA SER A 46 -14.30 18.02 -13.23
C SER A 46 -14.43 16.56 -13.69
N LEU A 47 -14.17 15.62 -12.79
CA LEU A 47 -14.28 14.20 -13.04
C LEU A 47 -15.57 13.71 -12.41
N GLU A 48 -16.50 13.25 -13.24
CA GLU A 48 -17.77 12.68 -12.77
C GLU A 48 -17.50 11.54 -11.78
N ASN A 49 -18.36 11.42 -10.76
CA ASN A 49 -18.33 10.31 -9.80
C ASN A 49 -16.98 10.17 -9.03
N SER A 50 -16.24 11.26 -8.82
CA SER A 50 -15.04 11.34 -7.97
C SER A 50 -15.30 11.88 -6.55
N TYR A 51 -14.65 11.29 -5.55
CA TYR A 51 -14.83 11.63 -4.13
C TYR A 51 -13.50 11.73 -3.36
N GLY A 52 -13.40 12.63 -2.39
CA GLY A 52 -12.15 12.85 -1.64
C GLY A 52 -12.00 14.25 -1.06
N ILE A 53 -10.78 14.65 -0.73
CA ILE A 53 -10.49 15.94 -0.09
C ILE A 53 -9.46 16.71 -0.92
N SER A 54 -9.69 18.00 -1.15
CA SER A 54 -8.73 18.91 -1.79
C SER A 54 -8.35 20.13 -0.96
N THR A 55 -9.15 20.45 0.04
CA THR A 55 -8.98 21.60 0.95
C THR A 55 -7.88 21.37 2.01
N SER A 56 -7.44 20.12 2.17
CA SER A 56 -6.35 19.70 3.03
C SER A 56 -5.54 18.60 2.35
N PHE A 57 -4.24 18.58 2.59
CA PHE A 57 -3.29 17.63 1.97
C PHE A 57 -2.61 16.69 2.98
N GLU A 58 -2.89 16.86 4.27
CA GLU A 58 -2.25 16.10 5.34
C GLU A 58 -3.26 15.54 6.34
N GLY A 59 -3.05 14.27 6.75
CA GLY A 59 -3.75 13.66 7.88
C GLY A 59 -5.23 13.33 7.63
N ASN A 60 -5.70 13.44 6.38
CA ASN A 60 -7.11 13.27 6.06
C ASN A 60 -7.55 11.80 6.17
N THR A 61 -8.86 11.57 6.35
CA THR A 61 -9.47 10.24 6.27
C THR A 61 -10.72 10.24 5.38
N VAL A 62 -10.73 9.37 4.37
CA VAL A 62 -11.87 9.19 3.45
C VAL A 62 -12.43 7.79 3.58
N TYR A 63 -13.71 7.67 3.96
CA TYR A 63 -14.45 6.43 4.02
C TYR A 63 -15.35 6.27 2.80
N VAL A 64 -15.38 5.08 2.20
CA VAL A 64 -16.34 4.71 1.16
C VAL A 64 -17.08 3.46 1.62
N ASN A 65 -18.27 3.66 2.16
CA ASN A 65 -19.11 2.59 2.68
C ASN A 65 -20.01 1.98 1.60
N ARG A 66 -20.59 0.82 1.91
CA ARG A 66 -21.66 0.21 1.10
C ARG A 66 -22.88 1.14 0.98
N GLY A 67 -23.60 1.02 -0.13
CA GLY A 67 -24.94 1.60 -0.31
C GLY A 67 -24.95 2.90 -1.11
N GLY A 68 -23.78 3.47 -1.41
CA GLY A 68 -23.66 4.56 -2.36
C GLY A 68 -23.63 4.09 -3.81
N ALA A 69 -23.83 5.02 -4.74
CA ALA A 69 -23.61 4.80 -6.15
C ALA A 69 -22.12 4.49 -6.43
N PRO A 70 -21.81 3.81 -7.55
CA PRO A 70 -20.42 3.58 -7.93
C PRO A 70 -19.61 4.86 -8.08
N LEU A 71 -18.37 4.85 -7.57
CA LEU A 71 -17.41 5.95 -7.74
C LEU A 71 -16.37 5.59 -8.79
N GLU A 72 -16.00 6.57 -9.62
CA GLU A 72 -14.87 6.47 -10.55
C GLU A 72 -13.54 6.61 -9.85
N ARG A 73 -13.44 7.54 -8.89
CA ARG A 73 -12.17 7.85 -8.23
C ARG A 73 -12.37 8.21 -6.78
N VAL A 74 -11.44 7.76 -5.95
CA VAL A 74 -11.41 8.09 -4.53
C VAL A 74 -10.03 8.60 -4.16
N PHE A 75 -9.95 9.77 -3.55
CA PHE A 75 -8.69 10.42 -3.16
C PHE A 75 -8.67 10.69 -1.66
N GLY A 76 -7.63 10.27 -0.94
CA GLY A 76 -7.41 10.71 0.45
C GLY A 76 -7.02 12.19 0.52
N ALA A 77 -6.25 12.65 -0.46
CA ALA A 77 -6.02 14.05 -0.78
C ALA A 77 -5.81 14.20 -2.30
N GLY A 78 -6.24 15.31 -2.90
CA GLY A 78 -6.08 15.54 -4.33
C GLY A 78 -5.98 17.03 -4.67
N GLU A 79 -5.03 17.40 -5.53
CA GLU A 79 -4.92 18.78 -6.02
C GLU A 79 -6.13 19.18 -6.87
N THR A 80 -6.43 20.47 -6.87
CA THR A 80 -7.34 21.10 -7.84
C THR A 80 -6.52 21.94 -8.82
N GLU A 81 -7.18 22.64 -9.76
CA GLU A 81 -6.49 23.59 -10.63
C GLU A 81 -5.85 24.73 -9.83
N THR A 82 -6.49 25.16 -8.74
CA THR A 82 -6.10 26.31 -7.93
C THR A 82 -5.32 25.95 -6.67
N GLU A 83 -5.53 24.75 -6.12
CA GLU A 83 -4.89 24.29 -4.88
C GLU A 83 -3.85 23.22 -5.21
N LYS A 84 -2.57 23.58 -5.02
CA LYS A 84 -1.41 22.71 -5.25
C LYS A 84 -0.73 22.38 -3.93
N ALA A 85 -0.07 21.23 -3.88
CA ALA A 85 0.66 20.78 -2.72
C ALA A 85 2.09 20.39 -3.09
N GLU A 86 3.05 20.82 -2.27
CA GLU A 86 4.42 20.30 -2.33
C GLU A 86 4.51 18.91 -1.69
N VAL A 87 3.73 18.67 -0.63
CA VAL A 87 3.68 17.40 0.10
C VAL A 87 2.24 16.99 0.38
N MET A 88 1.92 15.72 0.15
CA MET A 88 0.67 15.08 0.58
C MET A 88 1.00 13.86 1.42
N LYS A 89 0.68 13.91 2.71
CA LYS A 89 1.10 12.85 3.64
C LYS A 89 0.09 12.46 4.69
N ASN A 90 0.26 11.27 5.24
CA ASN A 90 -0.56 10.75 6.33
C ASN A 90 -2.06 10.66 6.01
N ASN A 91 -2.46 10.69 4.73
CA ASN A 91 -3.86 10.55 4.34
C ASN A 91 -4.27 9.08 4.33
N LYS A 92 -5.53 8.82 4.67
CA LYS A 92 -6.08 7.47 4.73
C LYS A 92 -7.35 7.34 3.88
N VAL A 93 -7.40 6.33 3.02
CA VAL A 93 -8.62 5.95 2.30
C VAL A 93 -9.07 4.57 2.77
N ILE A 94 -10.34 4.42 3.12
CA ILE A 94 -10.93 3.18 3.63
C ILE A 94 -12.14 2.82 2.78
N ILE A 95 -12.01 1.80 1.93
CA ILE A 95 -13.13 1.24 1.16
C ILE A 95 -13.76 0.12 1.98
N ASN A 96 -14.95 0.39 2.53
CA ASN A 96 -15.68 -0.46 3.45
C ASN A 96 -16.98 -0.99 2.82
N GLY A 97 -16.84 -1.87 1.83
CA GLY A 97 -17.95 -2.43 1.07
C GLY A 97 -18.50 -1.52 -0.04
N GLY A 98 -17.80 -0.43 -0.35
CA GLY A 98 -18.11 0.47 -1.46
C GLY A 98 -17.86 -0.16 -2.84
N VAL A 99 -18.44 0.43 -3.87
CA VAL A 99 -18.27 0.04 -5.28
C VAL A 99 -17.52 1.13 -6.02
N LEU A 100 -16.37 0.77 -6.58
CA LEU A 100 -15.57 1.61 -7.44
C LEU A 100 -15.57 0.99 -8.83
N ALA A 101 -16.41 1.55 -9.70
CA ALA A 101 -16.64 1.10 -11.05
C ALA A 101 -16.86 2.34 -11.94
N THR A 102 -16.67 2.21 -13.25
CA THR A 102 -16.73 3.27 -14.30
C THR A 102 -15.41 3.98 -14.64
N ASN A 103 -15.39 4.83 -15.67
CA ASN A 103 -14.26 5.05 -16.59
C ASN A 103 -13.22 6.07 -16.08
N GLY A 104 -12.40 5.64 -15.13
CA GLY A 104 -11.23 6.39 -14.66
C GLY A 104 -10.06 6.44 -15.65
N VAL A 105 -10.18 7.03 -16.85
CA VAL A 105 -9.03 7.20 -17.76
C VAL A 105 -8.15 8.35 -17.25
N TRP A 106 -7.13 8.03 -16.45
CA TRP A 106 -6.11 9.01 -16.02
C TRP A 106 -4.82 8.90 -16.84
N GLU A 107 -4.53 7.73 -17.41
CA GLU A 107 -3.39 7.52 -18.29
C GLU A 107 -3.87 7.37 -19.74
N LYS A 108 -3.11 7.92 -20.70
CA LYS A 108 -3.45 7.91 -22.14
C LYS A 108 -3.71 6.50 -22.72
N ASP A 109 -3.29 5.46 -22.01
CA ASP A 109 -3.54 4.08 -22.39
C ASP A 109 -4.96 3.66 -21.96
N LYS A 110 -5.84 3.47 -22.95
CA LYS A 110 -7.27 3.17 -22.80
C LYS A 110 -7.53 1.70 -22.35
N SER A 111 -6.53 1.03 -21.81
CA SER A 111 -6.56 -0.42 -21.54
C SER A 111 -7.13 -0.80 -20.16
N ILE A 112 -7.26 0.14 -19.22
CA ILE A 112 -7.76 -0.14 -17.85
C ILE A 112 -9.18 0.43 -17.69
N ARG A 113 -10.13 -0.46 -17.37
CA ARG A 113 -11.55 -0.14 -17.21
C ARG A 113 -11.98 -0.36 -15.75
N GLY A 114 -12.21 0.71 -14.99
CA GLY A 114 -12.82 0.63 -13.66
C GLY A 114 -12.45 1.75 -12.69
N GLY A 115 -13.19 1.87 -11.59
CA GLY A 115 -13.00 2.93 -10.61
C GLY A 115 -11.76 2.70 -9.73
N SER A 116 -10.96 3.74 -9.51
CA SER A 116 -9.62 3.67 -8.91
C SER A 116 -9.52 4.36 -7.54
N VAL A 117 -8.56 3.94 -6.72
CA VAL A 117 -8.30 4.51 -5.38
C VAL A 117 -6.91 5.11 -5.32
N TYR A 118 -6.78 6.26 -4.67
CA TYR A 118 -5.52 6.97 -4.45
C TYR A 118 -5.40 7.36 -2.98
N GLY A 119 -4.34 6.91 -2.30
CA GLY A 119 -4.02 7.39 -0.94
C GLY A 119 -3.89 8.91 -0.93
N ALA A 120 -3.19 9.46 -1.93
CA ALA A 120 -3.27 10.85 -2.36
C ALA A 120 -2.81 10.99 -3.83
N ALA A 121 -3.15 12.10 -4.49
CA ALA A 121 -2.77 12.35 -5.89
C ALA A 121 -2.38 13.82 -6.18
N GLY A 122 -1.18 14.02 -6.76
CA GLY A 122 -0.68 15.34 -7.19
C GLY A 122 0.11 15.31 -8.50
N GLN A 123 0.58 16.48 -8.97
CA GLN A 123 1.42 16.57 -10.18
C GLN A 123 2.90 16.67 -9.92
N ALA A 124 3.34 17.46 -8.95
CA ALA A 124 4.75 17.70 -8.69
C ALA A 124 4.99 17.66 -7.18
N THR A 125 4.40 16.64 -6.56
CA THR A 125 4.16 16.55 -5.13
C THR A 125 4.91 15.36 -4.56
N LEU A 126 5.55 15.51 -3.41
CA LEU A 126 5.98 14.38 -2.60
C LEU A 126 4.74 13.74 -1.97
N VAL A 127 4.44 12.51 -2.36
CA VAL A 127 3.28 11.77 -1.83
C VAL A 127 3.79 10.67 -0.92
N SER A 128 3.69 10.86 0.39
CA SER A 128 4.29 9.95 1.35
C SER A 128 3.39 9.52 2.49
N ASP A 129 3.66 8.37 3.10
CA ASP A 129 3.02 7.94 4.36
C ASP A 129 1.49 7.83 4.27
N ASN A 130 0.93 7.72 3.06
CA ASN A 130 -0.51 7.55 2.87
C ASN A 130 -0.88 6.07 3.00
N THR A 131 -2.10 5.80 3.46
CA THR A 131 -2.59 4.43 3.64
C THR A 131 -3.91 4.22 2.91
N VAL A 132 -3.97 3.21 2.05
CA VAL A 132 -5.23 2.72 1.47
C VAL A 132 -5.60 1.39 2.14
N ILE A 133 -6.82 1.29 2.66
CA ILE A 133 -7.38 0.08 3.26
C ILE A 133 -8.59 -0.35 2.45
N ILE A 134 -8.56 -1.57 1.92
CA ILE A 134 -9.69 -2.15 1.19
C ILE A 134 -10.22 -3.33 1.99
N ARG A 135 -11.50 -3.25 2.37
CA ARG A 135 -12.11 -4.20 3.29
C ARG A 135 -13.57 -4.52 3.03
N GLY A 136 -14.10 -5.49 3.78
CA GLY A 136 -15.46 -5.99 3.59
C GLY A 136 -15.67 -6.59 2.20
N ASN A 137 -16.91 -6.63 1.72
CA ASN A 137 -17.23 -7.06 0.34
C ASN A 137 -17.14 -5.88 -0.64
N SER A 138 -16.01 -5.17 -0.65
CA SER A 138 -15.78 -4.06 -1.59
C SER A 138 -15.64 -4.57 -3.02
N ASN A 139 -15.97 -3.74 -4.00
CA ASN A 139 -15.77 -4.03 -5.42
C ASN A 139 -14.93 -2.91 -6.05
N VAL A 140 -13.69 -3.20 -6.44
CA VAL A 140 -12.75 -2.21 -7.01
C VAL A 140 -12.31 -2.68 -8.39
N GLN A 141 -12.84 -2.05 -9.43
CA GLN A 141 -12.62 -2.47 -10.81
C GLN A 141 -11.38 -1.82 -11.45
N GLY A 142 -10.92 -0.69 -10.92
CA GLY A 142 -9.74 0.04 -11.39
C GLY A 142 -8.48 -0.33 -10.62
N ASN A 143 -7.47 0.55 -10.69
CA ASN A 143 -6.21 0.38 -9.99
C ASN A 143 -6.27 0.94 -8.57
N VAL A 144 -5.35 0.47 -7.73
CA VAL A 144 -5.17 0.96 -6.37
C VAL A 144 -3.77 1.55 -6.26
N TYR A 145 -3.69 2.79 -5.82
CA TYR A 145 -2.45 3.53 -5.67
C TYR A 145 -2.26 3.90 -4.20
N GLY A 146 -1.18 3.42 -3.57
CA GLY A 146 -0.76 3.89 -2.24
C GLY A 146 -0.54 5.40 -2.26
N GLY A 147 0.01 5.91 -3.37
CA GLY A 147 -0.01 7.31 -3.75
C GLY A 147 0.20 7.48 -5.25
N TYR A 148 -0.07 8.68 -5.76
CA TYR A 148 0.18 9.04 -7.15
C TYR A 148 0.79 10.44 -7.27
N SER A 149 1.89 10.58 -8.00
CA SER A 149 2.45 11.89 -8.33
C SER A 149 3.03 11.91 -9.74
N HIS A 150 2.48 12.71 -10.64
CA HIS A 150 2.93 12.71 -12.04
C HIS A 150 4.44 13.03 -12.16
N ARG A 151 5.00 13.92 -11.34
CA ARG A 151 6.39 14.41 -11.39
C ARG A 151 6.93 14.61 -9.99
N GLY A 152 6.63 13.69 -9.08
CA GLY A 152 7.13 13.73 -7.71
C GLY A 152 7.35 12.33 -7.17
N SER A 153 8.09 12.23 -6.07
CA SER A 153 8.33 10.95 -5.39
C SER A 153 7.07 10.47 -4.68
N VAL A 154 6.90 9.15 -4.64
CA VAL A 154 5.77 8.44 -4.04
C VAL A 154 6.29 7.30 -3.18
N ILE A 155 6.57 7.59 -1.92
CA ILE A 155 7.35 6.73 -1.01
C ILE A 155 6.63 6.49 0.32
N ASN A 156 6.99 5.43 1.05
CA ASN A 156 6.43 5.10 2.38
C ASN A 156 4.89 4.93 2.42
N ASN A 157 4.24 4.74 1.28
CA ASN A 157 2.81 4.53 1.20
C ASN A 157 2.47 3.06 1.46
N LYS A 158 1.27 2.81 1.99
CA LYS A 158 0.85 1.48 2.40
C LYS A 158 -0.51 1.12 1.82
N ILE A 159 -0.61 -0.06 1.21
CA ILE A 159 -1.88 -0.68 0.85
C ILE A 159 -2.14 -1.82 1.81
N ILE A 160 -3.33 -1.86 2.41
CA ILE A 160 -3.78 -2.92 3.32
C ILE A 160 -5.03 -3.55 2.72
N ILE A 161 -4.97 -4.86 2.48
CA ILE A 161 -6.13 -5.65 2.03
C ILE A 161 -6.58 -6.53 3.19
N GLU A 162 -7.80 -6.31 3.66
CA GLU A 162 -8.45 -7.12 4.69
C GLU A 162 -9.88 -7.51 4.23
N GLY A 163 -10.54 -8.47 4.88
CA GLY A 163 -11.88 -8.92 4.44
C GLY A 163 -11.89 -9.66 3.10
N THR A 164 -12.92 -9.43 2.27
CA THR A 164 -13.17 -10.20 1.03
C THR A 164 -13.49 -9.30 -0.17
N PRO A 165 -12.59 -8.37 -0.54
CA PRO A 165 -12.81 -7.51 -1.69
C PRO A 165 -12.71 -8.27 -3.01
N LYS A 166 -13.40 -7.76 -4.03
CA LYS A 166 -13.32 -8.22 -5.41
C LYS A 166 -12.61 -7.17 -6.25
N PHE A 167 -11.61 -7.60 -7.01
CA PHE A 167 -10.87 -6.74 -7.93
C PHE A 167 -11.23 -7.05 -9.38
N GLY A 168 -11.11 -6.04 -10.25
CA GLY A 168 -11.25 -6.22 -11.69
C GLY A 168 -10.11 -7.06 -12.27
N ALA A 169 -10.36 -7.73 -13.40
CA ALA A 169 -9.35 -8.57 -14.07
C ALA A 169 -8.09 -7.79 -14.51
N GLY A 170 -8.22 -6.47 -14.66
CA GLY A 170 -7.11 -5.56 -15.01
C GLY A 170 -6.48 -4.84 -13.81
N THR A 171 -6.96 -5.05 -12.59
CA THR A 171 -6.53 -4.27 -11.42
C THR A 171 -5.08 -4.54 -11.07
N VAL A 172 -4.29 -3.47 -10.99
CA VAL A 172 -2.92 -3.48 -10.48
C VAL A 172 -2.87 -2.70 -9.17
N LEU A 173 -2.14 -3.24 -8.19
CA LEU A 173 -1.82 -2.52 -6.96
C LEU A 173 -0.45 -1.84 -7.11
N PHE A 174 -0.39 -0.54 -6.88
CA PHE A 174 0.83 0.25 -6.93
C PHE A 174 1.17 0.77 -5.53
N GLY A 175 2.35 0.45 -5.02
CA GLY A 175 2.86 1.10 -3.80
C GLY A 175 2.99 2.61 -4.00
N GLY A 176 3.63 3.00 -5.09
CA GLY A 176 3.62 4.35 -5.63
C GLY A 176 3.54 4.38 -7.16
N ARG A 177 3.04 5.47 -7.73
CA ARG A 177 3.00 5.68 -9.19
C ARG A 177 3.33 7.11 -9.54
N GLY A 178 4.27 7.30 -10.47
CA GLY A 178 4.50 8.59 -11.11
C GLY A 178 4.63 8.51 -12.62
N SER A 179 4.77 9.65 -13.30
CA SER A 179 4.91 9.69 -14.76
C SER A 179 6.27 9.18 -15.20
N ARG A 180 6.27 8.73 -16.46
CA ARG A 180 7.39 8.11 -17.16
C ARG A 180 8.36 9.13 -17.78
N ASN A 181 8.06 10.43 -17.66
CA ASN A 181 8.81 11.51 -18.30
C ASN A 181 9.25 12.53 -17.24
N VAL A 182 10.57 12.68 -17.09
CA VAL A 182 11.14 13.82 -16.34
C VAL A 182 10.92 15.10 -17.15
N ASN A 183 10.16 16.04 -16.59
CA ASN A 183 10.24 17.42 -17.01
C ASN A 183 11.17 18.16 -16.05
N LEU A 184 12.17 18.83 -16.60
CA LEU A 184 13.06 19.70 -15.86
C LEU A 184 12.22 20.85 -15.28
N LYS A 185 12.33 21.06 -13.96
CA LYS A 185 11.95 22.33 -13.35
C LYS A 185 13.26 23.01 -12.95
N ASP A 186 13.48 24.24 -13.43
CA ASP A 186 14.68 25.04 -13.13
C ASP A 186 16.02 24.38 -13.51
N GLY A 187 16.05 23.59 -14.59
CA GLY A 187 17.26 22.92 -15.07
C GLY A 187 17.73 21.73 -14.22
N LYS A 188 17.02 21.38 -13.13
CA LYS A 188 17.38 20.29 -12.23
C LYS A 188 16.52 19.05 -12.49
N VAL A 189 17.17 17.90 -12.64
CA VAL A 189 16.50 16.60 -12.59
C VAL A 189 16.37 16.21 -11.11
N ALA A 190 15.14 16.03 -10.62
CA ALA A 190 14.92 15.32 -9.38
C ALA A 190 14.65 13.84 -9.72
N PRO A 191 15.39 12.87 -9.16
CA PRO A 191 14.96 11.49 -9.20
C PRO A 191 13.62 11.35 -8.46
N PHE A 192 12.61 10.81 -9.13
CA PHE A 192 11.35 10.45 -8.48
C PHE A 192 11.42 8.99 -8.08
N ASP A 193 11.46 8.77 -6.78
CA ASP A 193 11.38 7.45 -6.19
C ASP A 193 9.91 7.07 -6.04
N VAL A 194 9.53 5.88 -6.49
CA VAL A 194 8.15 5.38 -6.38
C VAL A 194 8.08 4.05 -5.63
N VAL A 195 9.19 3.58 -5.05
CA VAL A 195 9.31 2.25 -4.45
C VAL A 195 9.66 2.31 -2.98
N THR A 196 10.58 3.20 -2.57
CA THR A 196 11.12 3.17 -1.21
C THR A 196 10.03 3.30 -0.15
N GLY A 197 10.12 2.42 0.85
CA GLY A 197 9.22 2.27 1.97
C GLY A 197 7.80 1.82 1.62
N ASN A 198 7.45 1.70 0.34
CA ASN A 198 6.10 1.32 -0.03
C ASN A 198 5.82 -0.14 0.33
N ALA A 199 4.69 -0.37 0.98
CA ALA A 199 4.34 -1.69 1.54
C ALA A 199 2.95 -2.17 1.12
N LEU A 200 2.84 -3.44 0.75
CA LEU A 200 1.56 -4.15 0.60
C LEU A 200 1.38 -5.09 1.79
N GLU A 201 0.32 -4.88 2.57
CA GLU A 201 -0.08 -5.76 3.66
C GLU A 201 -1.35 -6.53 3.29
N ILE A 202 -1.25 -7.86 3.27
CA ILE A 202 -2.37 -8.78 3.02
C ILE A 202 -2.75 -9.44 4.34
N LYS A 203 -3.97 -9.17 4.81
CA LYS A 203 -4.54 -9.73 6.04
C LYS A 203 -5.62 -10.77 5.82
N THR A 204 -5.79 -11.20 4.57
CA THR A 204 -6.84 -12.11 4.15
C THR A 204 -6.31 -13.08 3.11
N LYS A 205 -7.17 -13.93 2.56
CA LYS A 205 -6.85 -14.90 1.52
C LYS A 205 -7.68 -14.67 0.27
N ASN A 206 -7.23 -15.29 -0.81
CA ASN A 206 -7.83 -15.24 -2.14
C ASN A 206 -7.91 -13.80 -2.67
N VAL A 207 -6.89 -12.99 -2.39
CA VAL A 207 -6.72 -11.70 -3.06
C VAL A 207 -6.21 -11.98 -4.46
N ILE A 208 -7.02 -11.67 -5.47
CA ILE A 208 -6.71 -11.90 -6.87
C ILE A 208 -6.62 -10.54 -7.55
N VAL A 209 -5.46 -10.24 -8.13
CA VAL A 209 -5.22 -9.01 -8.90
C VAL A 209 -4.41 -9.36 -10.15
N LYS A 210 -4.39 -8.46 -11.14
CA LYS A 210 -3.55 -8.66 -12.32
C LYS A 210 -2.07 -8.66 -11.94
N ASP A 211 -1.67 -7.66 -11.18
CA ASP A 211 -0.26 -7.40 -10.90
C ASP A 211 -0.07 -6.54 -9.63
N VAL A 212 1.16 -6.51 -9.14
CA VAL A 212 1.61 -5.63 -8.05
C VAL A 212 2.91 -4.95 -8.46
N LYS A 213 3.00 -3.64 -8.23
CA LYS A 213 4.12 -2.82 -8.69
C LYS A 213 4.59 -1.86 -7.61
N ASN A 214 5.90 -1.58 -7.64
CA ASN A 214 6.52 -0.51 -6.86
C ASN A 214 6.34 -0.64 -5.35
N PHE A 215 6.49 -1.87 -4.83
CA PHE A 215 6.56 -2.16 -3.40
C PHE A 215 7.97 -2.59 -3.04
N GLU A 216 8.49 -2.05 -1.94
CA GLU A 216 9.71 -2.57 -1.30
C GLU A 216 9.39 -3.72 -0.34
N LYS A 217 8.15 -3.80 0.15
CA LYS A 217 7.77 -4.76 1.20
C LYS A 217 6.40 -5.41 0.97
N PHE A 218 6.34 -6.73 1.08
CA PHE A 218 5.11 -7.50 1.23
C PHE A 218 4.98 -8.02 2.67
N ILE A 219 3.83 -7.82 3.29
CA ILE A 219 3.52 -8.27 4.64
C ILE A 219 2.30 -9.18 4.55
N PHE A 220 2.48 -10.46 4.82
CA PHE A 220 1.38 -11.42 4.94
C PHE A 220 1.02 -11.60 6.41
N ALA A 221 0.04 -10.82 6.87
CA ALA A 221 -0.39 -10.77 8.26
C ALA A 221 -1.73 -11.50 8.45
N VAL A 222 -1.69 -12.83 8.45
CA VAL A 222 -2.90 -13.68 8.44
C VAL A 222 -3.17 -14.32 9.79
N ALA A 223 -4.45 -14.39 10.15
CA ALA A 223 -4.87 -15.10 11.35
C ALA A 223 -4.77 -16.61 11.14
N VAL A 224 -4.15 -17.32 12.10
CA VAL A 224 -3.86 -18.76 12.00
C VAL A 224 -5.12 -19.61 11.81
N ASN A 225 -6.26 -19.16 12.35
CA ASN A 225 -7.55 -19.81 12.24
C ASN A 225 -8.31 -19.50 10.93
N GLN A 226 -7.81 -18.58 10.11
CA GLN A 226 -8.44 -18.19 8.84
C GLN A 226 -7.80 -18.85 7.62
N VAL A 227 -6.67 -19.53 7.78
CA VAL A 227 -5.92 -20.19 6.70
C VAL A 227 -5.94 -21.71 6.85
N LYS A 228 -5.99 -22.41 5.72
CA LYS A 228 -5.85 -23.87 5.59
C LYS A 228 -4.79 -24.23 4.55
N SER A 229 -4.46 -25.52 4.48
CA SER A 229 -3.48 -26.02 3.53
C SER A 229 -3.87 -25.67 2.08
N ASN A 230 -2.89 -25.20 1.32
CA ASN A 230 -3.00 -24.73 -0.05
C ASN A 230 -3.88 -23.48 -0.27
N ASP A 231 -4.29 -22.79 0.80
CA ASP A 231 -4.86 -21.45 0.64
C ASP A 231 -3.84 -20.53 -0.04
N LYS A 232 -4.34 -19.62 -0.89
CA LYS A 232 -3.54 -18.61 -1.56
C LYS A 232 -3.81 -17.26 -0.92
N LEU A 233 -2.78 -16.53 -0.53
CA LEU A 233 -2.93 -15.20 0.05
C LEU A 233 -3.08 -14.16 -1.06
N LEU A 234 -2.12 -14.13 -1.98
CA LEU A 234 -2.09 -13.28 -3.15
C LEU A 234 -1.93 -14.12 -4.43
N VAL A 235 -2.77 -13.84 -5.42
CA VAL A 235 -2.73 -14.44 -6.75
C VAL A 235 -2.57 -13.32 -7.77
N LEU A 236 -1.51 -13.41 -8.56
CA LEU A 236 -1.24 -12.53 -9.68
C LEU A 236 -1.62 -13.28 -10.96
N THR A 237 -2.46 -12.66 -11.79
CA THR A 237 -2.96 -13.28 -13.02
C THR A 237 -2.18 -12.87 -14.27
N ASN A 238 -1.17 -12.00 -14.15
CA ASN A 238 -0.33 -11.64 -15.28
C ASN A 238 0.55 -12.83 -15.72
N THR A 239 0.48 -13.17 -17.00
CA THR A 239 1.20 -14.28 -17.62
C THR A 239 2.59 -13.92 -18.15
N GLU A 240 2.93 -12.63 -18.24
CA GLU A 240 4.15 -12.16 -18.92
C GLU A 240 5.41 -12.13 -18.03
N GLY A 241 5.32 -12.50 -16.75
CA GLY A 241 6.48 -12.49 -15.84
C GLY A 241 6.98 -11.09 -15.56
N VAL A 242 6.60 -10.55 -14.41
CA VAL A 242 6.97 -9.21 -14.02
C VAL A 242 8.20 -9.31 -13.12
N GLU A 243 9.35 -8.95 -13.67
CA GLU A 243 10.42 -8.45 -12.82
C GLU A 243 9.85 -7.29 -12.01
N LEU A 244 10.05 -7.34 -10.69
CA LEU A 244 9.76 -6.20 -9.82
C LEU A 244 10.32 -4.96 -10.50
N GLN A 245 9.42 -4.15 -11.03
CA GLN A 245 9.84 -3.13 -11.98
C GLN A 245 10.74 -2.17 -11.22
N LYS A 246 12.04 -2.18 -11.57
CA LYS A 246 12.92 -1.02 -11.34
C LYS A 246 12.15 0.20 -11.88
N PRO A 247 12.29 1.39 -11.27
CA PRO A 247 11.62 2.58 -11.79
C PRO A 247 11.84 2.63 -13.30
N GLU A 248 10.74 2.63 -14.06
CA GLU A 248 10.76 2.52 -15.52
C GLU A 248 11.80 3.50 -16.08
N ILE A 249 12.79 2.94 -16.81
CA ILE A 249 14.03 3.60 -17.22
C ILE A 249 13.75 5.05 -17.60
N VAL A 250 14.20 5.97 -16.76
CA VAL A 250 14.05 7.40 -17.02
C VAL A 250 15.00 7.77 -18.15
N LYS A 251 14.45 8.01 -19.34
CA LYS A 251 15.18 8.73 -20.37
C LYS A 251 15.30 10.19 -19.93
N VAL A 252 16.52 10.66 -19.75
CA VAL A 252 16.79 12.10 -19.66
C VAL A 252 16.49 12.69 -21.05
N SER A 253 15.67 13.73 -21.14
CA SER A 253 15.45 14.40 -22.42
C SER A 253 16.78 14.93 -22.95
N GLY A 254 17.09 14.75 -24.24
CA GLY A 254 18.31 15.31 -24.85
C GLY A 254 18.42 16.85 -24.82
N LYS A 255 17.39 17.53 -24.29
CA LYS A 255 17.36 18.99 -24.06
C LYS A 255 17.82 19.40 -22.66
N ALA A 256 18.10 18.44 -21.76
CA ALA A 256 18.62 18.74 -20.43
C ALA A 256 20.12 19.07 -20.52
N GLN A 257 20.52 20.26 -20.07
CA GLN A 257 21.92 20.62 -19.87
C GLN A 257 22.43 20.02 -18.56
N ILE A 258 22.64 18.70 -18.54
CA ILE A 258 23.27 17.99 -17.43
C ILE A 258 24.45 17.17 -17.96
N SER A 259 25.52 17.05 -17.17
CA SER A 259 26.71 16.30 -17.59
C SER A 259 26.41 14.81 -17.70
N ASP A 260 27.22 14.06 -18.45
CA ASP A 260 27.04 12.62 -18.56
C ASP A 260 27.32 11.91 -17.23
N GLU A 261 28.22 12.44 -16.40
CA GLU A 261 28.47 11.94 -15.04
C GLU A 261 27.26 12.14 -14.11
N GLU A 262 26.59 13.30 -14.18
CA GLU A 262 25.37 13.57 -13.42
C GLU A 262 24.23 12.66 -13.87
N LYS A 263 24.10 12.41 -15.19
CA LYS A 263 23.14 11.43 -15.72
C LYS A 263 23.38 10.05 -15.15
N ASP A 264 24.64 9.59 -15.16
CA ASP A 264 25.01 8.26 -14.66
C ASP A 264 24.78 8.11 -13.16
N LYS A 265 25.06 9.15 -12.37
CA LYS A 265 24.77 9.16 -10.94
C LYS A 265 23.26 9.05 -10.67
N ILE A 266 22.45 9.83 -11.39
CA ILE A 266 20.99 9.77 -11.31
C ILE A 266 20.48 8.38 -11.75
N LEU A 267 21.06 7.80 -12.80
CA LEU A 267 20.67 6.47 -13.28
C LEU A 267 21.01 5.38 -12.25
N LYS A 268 22.18 5.44 -11.61
CA LYS A 268 22.57 4.50 -10.54
C LYS A 268 21.68 4.64 -9.32
N GLU A 269 21.36 5.86 -8.90
CA GLU A 269 20.45 6.10 -7.77
C GLU A 269 19.02 5.63 -8.09
N LYS A 270 18.57 5.72 -9.34
CA LYS A 270 17.25 5.25 -9.81
C LYS A 270 17.18 3.74 -10.03
N ASN A 271 18.27 3.12 -10.45
CA ASN A 271 18.31 1.70 -10.81
C ASN A 271 18.84 0.81 -9.68
N LYS A 272 18.83 1.31 -8.43
CA LYS A 272 19.17 0.51 -7.24
C LYS A 272 18.41 -0.81 -7.28
N ASP A 273 19.10 -1.89 -6.90
CA ASP A 273 18.47 -3.19 -6.82
C ASP A 273 17.35 -3.15 -5.77
N ILE A 274 16.15 -3.51 -6.20
CA ILE A 274 14.99 -3.56 -5.32
C ILE A 274 14.96 -4.96 -4.73
N ASN A 275 15.46 -5.08 -3.50
CA ASN A 275 15.25 -6.28 -2.70
C ASN A 275 13.86 -6.21 -2.10
N VAL A 276 12.93 -7.00 -2.63
CA VAL A 276 11.62 -7.12 -2.02
C VAL A 276 11.71 -7.90 -0.72
N ASN A 277 11.32 -7.23 0.36
CA ASN A 277 11.23 -7.83 1.69
C ASN A 277 9.87 -8.51 1.85
N ILE A 278 9.85 -9.77 2.27
CA ILE A 278 8.63 -10.52 2.54
C ILE A 278 8.59 -10.90 4.02
N ASP A 279 7.64 -10.30 4.74
CA ASP A 279 7.36 -10.63 6.13
C ASP A 279 6.12 -11.52 6.20
N VAL A 280 6.19 -12.57 7.01
CA VAL A 280 5.01 -13.39 7.35
C VAL A 280 4.73 -13.26 8.84
N ILE A 281 3.55 -12.75 9.17
CA ILE A 281 3.08 -12.52 10.52
C ILE A 281 1.85 -13.40 10.74
N LEU A 282 1.98 -14.42 11.60
CA LEU A 282 0.85 -15.22 12.02
C LEU A 282 0.17 -14.57 13.22
N GLN A 283 -1.11 -14.24 13.07
CA GLN A 283 -1.90 -13.62 14.11
C GLN A 283 -2.76 -14.64 14.85
N GLY A 284 -2.85 -14.47 16.17
CA GLY A 284 -3.65 -15.34 17.04
C GLY A 284 -2.93 -16.62 17.46
N LYS A 285 -3.38 -17.19 18.58
CA LYS A 285 -2.85 -18.45 19.11
C LYS A 285 -3.52 -19.63 18.40
N PRO A 286 -2.77 -20.63 17.92
CA PRO A 286 -3.36 -21.85 17.40
C PRO A 286 -4.07 -22.59 18.55
N SER A 287 -5.27 -23.11 18.28
CA SER A 287 -6.04 -23.86 19.28
C SER A 287 -5.55 -25.31 19.47
N LYS A 288 -4.67 -25.77 18.58
CA LYS A 288 -4.07 -27.10 18.54
C LYS A 288 -2.74 -27.05 17.79
N ASP A 289 -1.93 -28.09 17.90
CA ASP A 289 -0.71 -28.20 17.10
C ASP A 289 -1.03 -28.19 15.60
N ILE A 290 -0.22 -27.44 14.86
CA ILE A 290 -0.25 -27.33 13.41
C ILE A 290 1.08 -27.89 12.88
N LYS A 291 1.01 -28.90 12.03
CA LYS A 291 2.18 -29.50 11.39
C LYS A 291 2.06 -29.38 9.88
N ASN A 292 3.14 -28.93 9.24
CA ASN A 292 3.31 -28.85 7.79
C ASN A 292 2.15 -28.14 7.07
N LEU A 293 1.60 -27.09 7.68
CA LEU A 293 0.58 -26.28 7.02
C LEU A 293 1.23 -25.50 5.88
N LYS A 294 1.00 -25.93 4.65
CA LYS A 294 1.52 -25.28 3.44
C LYS A 294 0.55 -24.17 3.01
N VAL A 295 1.00 -22.92 3.00
CA VAL A 295 0.23 -21.76 2.52
C VAL A 295 0.95 -21.15 1.32
N VAL A 296 0.21 -20.88 0.25
CA VAL A 296 0.75 -20.17 -0.92
C VAL A 296 0.69 -18.68 -0.62
N LEU A 297 1.85 -18.04 -0.49
CA LEU A 297 1.93 -16.60 -0.23
C LEU A 297 1.63 -15.82 -1.51
N ILE A 298 2.34 -16.19 -2.58
CA ILE A 298 2.26 -15.53 -3.90
C ILE A 298 2.18 -16.63 -4.96
N ASN A 299 1.14 -16.57 -5.80
CA ASN A 299 1.00 -17.37 -7.01
C ASN A 299 1.10 -16.42 -8.22
N ALA A 300 2.19 -16.48 -8.97
CA ALA A 300 2.43 -15.63 -10.13
C ALA A 300 2.77 -16.53 -11.32
N GLU A 301 1.74 -16.97 -12.05
CA GLU A 301 1.89 -17.82 -13.23
C GLU A 301 2.50 -17.01 -14.37
N GLY A 302 3.83 -16.97 -14.47
CA GLY A 302 4.59 -16.05 -15.33
C GLY A 302 5.75 -15.41 -14.56
N GLY A 303 5.59 -15.23 -13.25
CA GLY A 303 6.66 -15.07 -12.27
C GLY A 303 6.82 -13.66 -11.67
N LEU A 304 6.82 -13.60 -10.33
CA LEU A 304 7.55 -12.60 -9.56
C LEU A 304 8.94 -13.19 -9.29
N LYS A 305 10.00 -12.63 -9.91
CA LYS A 305 11.36 -13.14 -9.70
C LYS A 305 11.90 -12.62 -8.37
N LEU A 306 12.12 -13.53 -7.43
CA LEU A 306 12.82 -13.24 -6.17
C LEU A 306 14.24 -13.81 -6.26
N ASP A 307 15.23 -12.94 -6.20
CA ASP A 307 16.65 -13.30 -6.25
C ASP A 307 17.05 -14.16 -5.05
N LYS A 308 16.49 -13.85 -3.87
CA LYS A 308 16.66 -14.62 -2.64
C LYS A 308 15.29 -14.99 -2.05
N LEU A 309 15.21 -16.18 -1.46
CA LEU A 309 14.04 -16.55 -0.64
C LEU A 309 14.05 -15.72 0.66
N PRO A 310 12.87 -15.46 1.25
CA PRO A 310 12.79 -14.91 2.59
C PRO A 310 13.46 -15.84 3.60
N GLU A 311 13.95 -15.28 4.70
CA GLU A 311 14.62 -16.05 5.73
C GLU A 311 13.62 -16.83 6.57
N ASP A 312 13.95 -18.08 6.90
CA ASP A 312 13.12 -18.92 7.77
C ASP A 312 12.95 -18.26 9.14
N ILE A 313 11.72 -18.29 9.66
CA ILE A 313 11.36 -17.63 10.91
C ILE A 313 11.10 -18.70 11.97
N SER A 314 11.72 -18.57 13.14
CA SER A 314 11.38 -19.36 14.32
C SER A 314 11.21 -18.42 15.51
N ARG A 315 10.04 -18.46 16.15
CA ARG A 315 9.74 -17.60 17.30
C ARG A 315 9.01 -18.40 18.37
N THR A 316 9.30 -18.06 19.61
CA THR A 316 8.63 -18.61 20.78
C THR A 316 7.91 -17.46 21.50
N GLU A 317 6.64 -17.65 21.79
CA GLU A 317 5.81 -16.71 22.55
C GLU A 317 5.13 -17.44 23.72
N LYS A 318 4.53 -16.69 24.63
CA LYS A 318 3.86 -17.26 25.81
C LYS A 318 2.71 -18.19 25.39
N GLY A 319 2.96 -19.50 25.47
CA GLY A 319 2.01 -20.58 25.20
C GLY A 319 2.15 -21.26 23.83
N TYR A 320 3.02 -20.80 22.93
CA TYR A 320 3.26 -21.50 21.66
C TYR A 320 4.62 -21.14 21.03
N LYS A 321 5.14 -22.06 20.24
CA LYS A 321 6.30 -21.87 19.35
C LYS A 321 5.83 -22.03 17.91
N TYR A 322 6.32 -21.19 17.00
CA TYR A 322 6.07 -21.36 15.58
C TYR A 322 7.36 -21.34 14.76
N GLN A 323 7.30 -22.04 13.63
CA GLN A 323 8.33 -22.08 12.61
C GLN A 323 7.69 -21.88 11.24
N ILE A 324 8.29 -21.02 10.42
CA ILE A 324 7.90 -20.75 9.04
C ILE A 324 9.12 -21.05 8.19
N LYS A 325 8.98 -22.03 7.29
CA LYS A 325 10.00 -22.32 6.28
C LYS A 325 9.54 -21.87 4.91
N PHE A 326 10.40 -21.18 4.18
CA PHE A 326 10.08 -20.68 2.85
C PHE A 326 10.55 -21.62 1.75
N GLN A 327 9.70 -21.85 0.76
CA GLN A 327 10.03 -22.63 -0.43
C GLN A 327 9.47 -21.93 -1.66
N LYS A 328 10.14 -22.09 -2.81
CA LYS A 328 9.58 -21.66 -4.11
C LYS A 328 9.64 -22.78 -5.13
N ASP A 329 8.64 -22.81 -6.01
CA ASP A 329 8.73 -23.52 -7.28
C ASP A 329 8.71 -22.52 -8.44
N THR A 330 8.49 -22.99 -9.66
CA THR A 330 8.45 -22.15 -10.86
C THR A 330 7.30 -21.12 -10.87
N LYS A 331 6.24 -21.34 -10.09
CA LYS A 331 5.00 -20.55 -10.12
C LYS A 331 4.62 -19.90 -8.78
N ASN A 332 5.17 -20.39 -7.67
CA ASN A 332 4.67 -20.06 -6.34
C ASN A 332 5.78 -19.88 -5.30
N LEU A 333 5.56 -18.92 -4.40
CA LEU A 333 6.24 -18.83 -3.11
C LEU A 333 5.33 -19.40 -2.01
N TYR A 334 5.86 -20.32 -1.23
CA TYR A 334 5.16 -21.03 -0.15
C TYR A 334 5.77 -20.73 1.22
N ALA A 335 4.91 -20.72 2.22
CA ALA A 335 5.26 -20.85 3.63
C ALA A 335 4.82 -22.22 4.14
N ILE A 336 5.74 -22.99 4.72
CA ILE A 336 5.43 -24.19 5.50
C ILE A 336 5.44 -23.81 6.97
N ILE A 337 4.25 -23.80 7.56
CA ILE A 337 3.99 -23.36 8.92
C ILE A 337 3.87 -24.56 9.83
N ASN A 338 4.64 -24.53 10.91
CA ASN A 338 4.48 -25.41 12.06
C ASN A 338 4.22 -24.56 13.29
N ALA A 339 3.25 -24.94 14.11
CA ALA A 339 3.00 -24.30 15.40
C ALA A 339 2.74 -25.39 16.44
N GLN A 340 3.40 -25.26 17.59
CA GLN A 340 3.31 -26.22 18.68
C GLN A 340 2.93 -25.48 19.97
N LEU A 341 1.95 -26.01 20.70
CA LEU A 341 1.62 -25.53 22.03
C LEU A 341 2.78 -25.86 22.98
N VAL A 342 3.26 -24.84 23.69
CA VAL A 342 4.31 -25.01 24.71
C VAL A 342 3.59 -25.05 26.06
N LYS A 343 3.72 -26.18 26.76
CA LYS A 343 3.13 -26.39 28.09
C LYS A 343 3.73 -25.46 29.13
#